data_AF-A0A1E4HQR4-F1
#
_entry.id   AF-A0A1E4HQR4-F1
#
_cell.length_a   1.000
_cell.length_b   1.000
_cell.length_c   1.000
_cell.angle_alpha   90.00
_cell.angle_beta   90.00
_cell.angle_gamma   90.00
#
_symmetry.space_group_name_H-M   'P 1'
#
loop_
_entity.id
_entity.type
_entity.pdbx_description
1 polymer ?
#
loop_
_entity_poly.entity_id
_entity_poly.type
_entity_poly.pdbx_seq_one_letter_code
_entity_poly.pdbx_strand_id
1 'polypeptide(L)'
;MVNSTILMITGDPALLESVRHDLKALGGASRIDLVGSVKEACELLDKVQPRLIIADWKRKHNGFDAMDRLLWATSKLVRHTPVVVIADRYQDDQAVMFYRMGVSDYISRSDHLSLLPQILGAYLTPSSSSSGEFVAIPAPKDEGGSTSTNKKKRQENSKNSPPPVSFQATNS
;
A
#
# COMPACT_ATOMS: atom_id res chain seq x y z
N MET A 1 21.82 7.89 -8.70
CA MET A 1 21.62 6.71 -7.82
C MET A 1 20.93 7.20 -6.55
N VAL A 2 19.73 6.70 -6.23
CA VAL A 2 18.97 7.17 -5.07
C VAL A 2 19.36 6.36 -3.84
N ASN A 3 20.06 6.99 -2.89
CA ASN A 3 20.26 6.41 -1.57
C ASN A 3 18.88 6.28 -0.91
N SER A 4 18.49 5.06 -0.55
CA SER A 4 17.18 4.80 0.05
C SER A 4 17.35 4.47 1.52
N THR A 5 16.77 5.28 2.39
CA THR A 5 16.75 5.01 3.84
C THR A 5 15.52 4.16 4.16
N ILE A 6 15.75 3.05 4.84
CA ILE A 6 14.72 2.13 5.33
C ILE A 6 14.75 2.19 6.85
N LEU A 7 13.61 2.48 7.46
CA LEU A 7 13.49 2.43 8.91
C LEU A 7 12.94 1.07 9.31
N MET A 8 13.68 0.34 10.12
CA MET A 8 13.30 -1.00 10.56
C MET A 8 13.04 -1.01 12.06
N ILE A 9 11.83 -1.40 12.45
CA ILE A 9 11.42 -1.56 13.85
C ILE A 9 11.52 -3.04 14.18
N THR A 10 12.64 -3.48 14.75
CA THR A 10 12.82 -4.88 15.15
C THR A 10 13.85 -5.01 16.27
N GLY A 11 13.65 -6.02 17.11
CA GLY A 11 14.67 -6.52 18.03
C GLY A 11 15.31 -7.83 17.57
N ASP A 12 14.96 -8.33 16.37
CA ASP A 12 15.40 -9.62 15.86
C ASP A 12 16.59 -9.48 14.89
N PRO A 13 17.79 -9.92 15.29
CA PRO A 13 18.97 -9.80 14.45
C PRO A 13 18.89 -10.69 13.19
N ALA A 14 18.19 -11.82 13.23
CA ALA A 14 18.06 -12.71 12.08
C ALA A 14 17.15 -12.11 11.00
N LEU A 15 16.10 -11.39 11.41
CA LEU A 15 15.26 -10.64 10.46
C LEU A 15 16.05 -9.49 9.82
N LEU A 16 16.84 -8.75 10.60
CA LEU A 16 17.69 -7.68 10.09
C LEU A 16 18.69 -8.21 9.04
N GLU A 17 19.37 -9.31 9.32
CA GLU A 17 20.33 -9.89 8.37
C GLU A 17 19.65 -10.43 7.10
N SER A 18 18.43 -10.96 7.21
CA SER A 18 17.62 -11.38 6.06
C SER A 18 17.28 -10.18 5.15
N VAL A 19 16.76 -9.09 5.73
CA VAL A 19 16.46 -7.85 4.99
C VAL A 19 17.72 -7.28 4.34
N ARG A 20 18.87 -7.28 5.05
CA ARG A 20 20.15 -6.81 4.51
C ARG A 20 20.61 -7.64 3.32
N HIS A 21 20.44 -8.96 3.39
CA HIS A 21 20.77 -9.85 2.29
C HIS A 21 19.91 -9.54 1.06
N ASP A 22 18.59 -9.39 1.24
CA ASP A 22 17.66 -9.09 0.15
C ASP A 22 17.91 -7.72 -0.48
N LEU A 23 18.23 -6.71 0.32
CA LEU A 23 18.60 -5.37 -0.17
C LEU A 23 19.90 -5.37 -0.97
N LYS A 24 20.89 -6.18 -0.57
CA LYS A 24 22.12 -6.34 -1.35
C LYS A 24 21.83 -6.98 -2.71
N ALA A 25 20.94 -7.98 -2.74
CA ALA A 25 20.53 -8.64 -3.99
C ALA A 25 19.80 -7.68 -4.96
N LEU A 26 19.08 -6.68 -4.44
CA LEU A 26 18.42 -5.64 -5.24
C LEU A 26 19.39 -4.60 -5.85
N GLY A 27 20.69 -4.64 -5.51
CA GLY A 27 21.70 -3.83 -6.20
C GLY A 27 21.68 -2.32 -5.89
N GLY A 28 21.09 -1.91 -4.76
CA GLY A 28 20.99 -0.50 -4.35
C GLY A 28 21.80 -0.15 -3.10
N ALA A 29 22.25 1.11 -3.00
CA ALA A 29 22.81 1.68 -1.77
C ALA A 29 21.66 2.04 -0.80
N SER A 30 21.12 1.02 -0.14
CA SER A 30 20.08 1.20 0.88
C SER A 30 20.70 1.21 2.28
N ARG A 31 20.37 2.24 3.07
CA ARG A 31 20.76 2.35 4.48
C ARG A 31 19.59 1.88 5.35
N ILE A 32 19.87 1.02 6.32
CA ILE A 32 18.88 0.61 7.31
C ILE A 32 19.16 1.37 8.60
N ASP A 33 18.17 2.13 9.07
CA ASP A 33 18.14 2.67 10.42
C ASP A 33 17.30 1.72 11.29
N LEU A 34 17.91 1.17 12.34
CA LEU A 34 17.29 0.21 13.24
C LEU A 34 16.78 0.91 14.50
N VAL A 35 15.55 0.63 14.88
CA VAL A 35 14.93 1.07 16.14
C VAL A 35 14.25 -0.11 16.83
N GLY A 36 14.21 -0.10 18.16
CA GLY A 36 13.65 -1.18 18.96
C GLY A 36 12.16 -1.05 19.22
N SER A 37 11.59 0.14 19.00
CA SER A 37 10.18 0.42 19.30
C SER A 37 9.55 1.42 18.34
N VAL A 38 8.21 1.41 18.29
CA VAL A 38 7.45 2.42 17.54
C VAL A 38 7.70 3.84 18.07
N LYS A 39 7.91 4.00 19.38
CA LYS A 39 8.19 5.32 19.96
C LYS A 39 9.48 5.91 19.39
N GLU A 40 10.55 5.14 19.40
CA GLU A 40 11.85 5.53 18.80
C GLU A 40 11.71 5.77 17.29
N ALA A 41 10.91 4.94 16.60
CA ALA A 41 10.62 5.13 15.19
C ALA A 41 10.03 6.52 14.94
N CYS A 42 8.97 6.89 15.68
CA CYS A 42 8.31 8.19 15.54
C CYS A 42 9.26 9.37 15.82
N GLU A 43 10.16 9.25 16.80
CA GLU A 43 11.18 10.28 17.10
C GLU A 43 12.23 10.43 15.99
N LEU A 44 12.42 9.40 15.17
CA LEU A 44 13.40 9.35 14.11
C LEU A 44 12.81 9.74 12.73
N LEU A 45 11.51 9.53 12.51
CA LEU A 45 10.82 9.79 11.25
C LEU A 45 11.08 11.21 10.71
N ASP A 46 11.02 12.23 11.57
CA ASP A 46 11.24 13.64 11.20
C ASP A 46 12.68 13.91 10.73
N LYS A 47 13.65 13.10 11.16
CA LYS A 47 15.09 13.28 10.90
C LYS A 47 15.57 12.50 9.68
N VAL A 48 15.08 11.28 9.50
CA VAL A 48 15.64 10.33 8.51
C VAL A 48 14.82 10.21 7.23
N GLN A 49 13.57 10.71 7.23
CA GLN A 49 12.65 10.69 6.07
C GLN A 49 12.71 9.38 5.28
N PRO A 50 12.35 8.25 5.91
CA PRO A 50 12.54 6.94 5.30
C PRO A 50 11.63 6.77 4.08
N ARG A 51 12.11 6.05 3.07
CA ARG A 51 11.34 5.67 1.88
C ARG A 51 10.47 4.44 2.11
N LEU A 52 10.77 3.68 3.16
CA LEU A 52 10.05 2.46 3.54
C LEU A 52 10.23 2.24 5.05
N ILE A 53 9.15 1.83 5.71
CA ILE A 53 9.20 1.37 7.10
C ILE A 53 8.87 -0.12 7.13
N ILE A 54 9.69 -0.90 7.82
CA ILE A 54 9.46 -2.33 8.03
C ILE A 54 9.29 -2.54 9.54
N ALA A 55 8.14 -3.06 9.95
CA ALA A 55 7.84 -3.33 11.35
C ALA A 55 7.74 -4.82 11.64
N ASP A 56 8.66 -5.35 12.46
CA ASP A 56 8.54 -6.67 13.09
C ASP A 56 7.45 -6.61 14.15
N TRP A 57 6.30 -7.20 13.81
CA TRP A 57 5.08 -7.08 14.59
C TRP A 57 4.73 -8.35 15.33
N LYS A 58 4.97 -8.32 16.64
CA LYS A 58 4.61 -9.41 17.54
C LYS A 58 3.35 -9.02 18.30
N ARG A 59 2.22 -9.68 17.97
CA ARG A 59 0.90 -9.41 18.58
C ARG A 59 0.91 -9.40 20.11
N LYS A 60 1.76 -10.20 20.75
CA LYS A 60 1.90 -10.26 22.21
C LYS A 60 2.57 -9.03 22.82
N HIS A 61 3.34 -8.29 22.03
CA HIS A 61 4.16 -7.18 22.50
C HIS A 61 3.66 -5.82 21.99
N ASN A 62 3.00 -5.80 20.82
CA ASN A 62 2.60 -4.57 20.16
C ASN A 62 1.07 -4.52 19.98
N GLY A 63 0.42 -3.57 20.65
CA GLY A 63 -1.01 -3.31 20.52
C GLY A 63 -1.35 -2.45 19.29
N PHE A 64 -2.62 -2.47 18.87
CA PHE A 64 -3.11 -1.70 17.70
C PHE A 64 -2.81 -0.20 17.81
N ASP A 65 -2.89 0.38 19.02
CA ASP A 65 -2.57 1.79 19.27
C ASP A 65 -1.14 2.18 18.86
N ALA A 66 -0.19 1.26 18.96
CA ALA A 66 1.18 1.53 18.52
C ALA A 66 1.21 1.64 16.98
N MET A 67 0.47 0.80 16.26
CA MET A 67 0.40 0.89 14.80
C MET A 67 -0.30 2.18 14.37
N ASP A 68 -1.41 2.52 15.02
CA ASP A 68 -2.14 3.78 14.77
C ASP A 68 -1.22 5.00 14.96
N ARG A 69 -0.45 5.05 16.04
CA ARG A 69 0.56 6.11 16.27
C ARG A 69 1.63 6.17 15.19
N LEU A 70 2.12 5.02 14.73
CA LEU A 70 3.11 4.95 13.65
C LEU A 70 2.53 5.52 12.36
N LEU A 71 1.35 5.05 11.97
CA LEU A 71 0.69 5.48 10.74
C LEU A 71 0.33 6.98 10.81
N TRP A 72 -0.15 7.46 11.95
CA TRP A 72 -0.37 8.88 12.20
C TRP A 72 0.91 9.71 12.12
N ALA A 73 2.06 9.19 12.58
CA ALA A 73 3.33 9.89 12.42
C ALA A 73 3.76 9.94 10.95
N THR A 74 3.58 8.84 10.20
CA THR A 74 3.91 8.81 8.77
C THR A 74 3.01 9.69 7.91
N SER A 75 1.75 9.91 8.30
CA SER A 75 0.82 10.76 7.54
C SER A 75 1.20 12.25 7.57
N LYS A 76 2.05 12.67 8.51
CA LYS A 76 2.56 14.04 8.61
C LYS A 76 3.80 14.28 7.76
N LEU A 77 4.39 13.23 7.19
CA LEU A 77 5.57 13.35 6.36
C LEU A 77 5.20 13.99 5.02
N VAL A 78 6.13 14.78 4.48
CA VAL A 78 5.97 15.44 3.17
C VAL A 78 5.77 14.42 2.04
N ARG A 79 6.29 13.21 2.21
CA ARG A 79 6.11 12.09 1.28
C ARG A 79 5.42 10.95 2.02
N HIS A 80 4.49 10.31 1.32
CA HIS A 80 3.88 9.08 1.81
C HIS A 80 4.95 7.99 1.96
N THR A 81 5.17 7.52 3.19
CA THR A 81 6.11 6.44 3.49
C THR A 81 5.32 5.14 3.69
N PRO A 82 5.48 4.13 2.80
CA PRO A 82 4.83 2.84 2.96
C PRO A 82 5.31 2.14 4.24
N VAL A 83 4.37 1.47 4.90
CA VAL A 83 4.61 0.66 6.10
C VAL A 83 4.35 -0.80 5.76
N VAL A 84 5.37 -1.64 5.88
CA VAL A 84 5.29 -3.10 5.69
C VAL A 84 5.38 -3.77 7.05
N VAL A 85 4.43 -4.64 7.34
CA VAL A 85 4.37 -5.39 8.59
C VAL A 85 4.83 -6.83 8.34
N ILE A 86 5.76 -7.29 9.18
CA ILE A 86 6.20 -8.68 9.23
C ILE A 86 5.72 -9.28 10.55
N ALA A 87 4.76 -10.19 10.49
CA ALA A 87 4.27 -10.91 11.66
C ALA A 87 4.87 -12.32 11.74
N ASP A 88 4.99 -12.89 12.94
CA ASP A 88 5.50 -14.26 13.10
C ASP A 88 4.65 -15.29 12.32
N ARG A 89 3.32 -15.17 12.43
CA ARG A 89 2.33 -16.01 11.74
C ARG A 89 1.24 -15.14 11.13
N TYR A 90 0.70 -15.58 10.00
CA TYR A 90 -0.39 -14.86 9.34
C TYR A 90 -1.68 -14.95 10.18
N GLN A 91 -2.36 -13.82 10.37
CA GLN A 91 -3.63 -13.74 11.09
C GLN A 91 -4.57 -12.82 10.33
N ASP A 92 -5.63 -13.39 9.75
CA ASP A 92 -6.54 -12.68 8.84
C ASP A 92 -7.15 -11.44 9.49
N ASP A 93 -7.67 -11.56 10.72
CA ASP A 93 -8.29 -10.44 11.44
C ASP A 93 -7.30 -9.29 11.67
N GLN A 94 -6.02 -9.62 11.95
CA GLN A 94 -5.00 -8.60 12.16
C GLN A 94 -4.60 -7.94 10.84
N ALA A 95 -4.43 -8.73 9.78
CA ALA A 95 -4.12 -8.22 8.44
C ALA A 95 -5.21 -7.27 7.96
N VAL A 96 -6.49 -7.68 8.04
CA VAL A 96 -7.65 -6.85 7.64
C VAL A 96 -7.67 -5.53 8.42
N MET A 97 -7.45 -5.58 9.74
CA MET A 97 -7.38 -4.37 10.55
C MET A 97 -6.22 -3.45 10.12
N PHE A 98 -5.05 -4.01 9.88
CA PHE A 98 -3.85 -3.26 9.49
C PHE A 98 -4.02 -2.60 8.13
N TYR A 99 -4.58 -3.31 7.15
CA TYR A 99 -4.93 -2.73 5.87
C TYR A 99 -5.95 -1.59 5.99
N ARG A 100 -6.98 -1.74 6.84
CA ARG A 100 -7.96 -0.68 7.11
C ARG A 100 -7.35 0.57 7.74
N MET A 101 -6.27 0.42 8.51
CA MET A 101 -5.53 1.55 9.08
C MET A 101 -4.58 2.22 8.09
N GLY A 102 -4.26 1.56 6.96
CA GLY A 102 -3.38 2.11 5.93
C GLY A 102 -1.99 1.47 5.86
N VAL A 103 -1.78 0.30 6.48
CA VAL A 103 -0.58 -0.51 6.25
C VAL A 103 -0.51 -0.91 4.77
N SER A 104 0.67 -0.79 4.17
CA SER A 104 0.86 -1.03 2.74
C SER A 104 0.94 -2.52 2.41
N ASP A 105 1.67 -3.30 3.23
CA ASP A 105 1.71 -4.76 3.12
C ASP A 105 1.77 -5.43 4.48
N TYR A 106 1.19 -6.63 4.56
CA TYR A 106 1.25 -7.50 5.74
C TYR A 106 1.70 -8.89 5.31
N ILE A 107 2.86 -9.34 5.80
CA ILE A 107 3.40 -10.65 5.50
C ILE A 107 3.67 -11.46 6.77
N SER A 108 3.59 -12.78 6.65
CA SER A 108 4.05 -13.69 7.69
C SER A 108 5.49 -14.08 7.43
N ARG A 109 6.30 -14.11 8.49
CA ARG A 109 7.65 -14.64 8.46
C ARG A 109 7.68 -16.14 8.20
N SER A 110 6.69 -16.88 8.68
CA SER A 110 6.61 -18.34 8.50
C SER A 110 6.21 -18.72 7.06
N ASP A 111 5.29 -17.96 6.48
CA ASP A 111 4.62 -18.37 5.25
C ASP A 111 5.04 -17.55 4.02
N HIS A 112 5.39 -16.27 4.21
CA HIS A 112 5.49 -15.28 3.13
C HIS A 112 6.82 -14.52 3.08
N LEU A 113 7.82 -14.89 3.89
CA LEU A 113 9.10 -14.16 3.93
C LEU A 113 9.84 -14.18 2.59
N SER A 114 9.65 -15.23 1.79
CA SER A 114 10.21 -15.32 0.43
C SER A 114 9.68 -14.25 -0.54
N LEU A 115 8.57 -13.58 -0.22
CA LEU A 115 8.02 -12.47 -1.01
C LEU A 115 8.68 -11.12 -0.67
N LEU A 116 9.44 -11.04 0.42
CA LEU A 116 10.05 -9.80 0.87
C LEU A 116 10.93 -9.12 -0.20
N PRO A 117 11.79 -9.82 -0.97
CA PRO A 117 12.55 -9.17 -2.05
C PRO A 117 11.67 -8.49 -3.10
N GLN A 118 10.52 -9.09 -3.43
CA GLN A 118 9.56 -8.51 -4.38
C GLN A 118 8.92 -7.24 -3.82
N ILE A 119 8.50 -7.27 -2.55
CA ILE A 119 7.91 -6.12 -1.84
C ILE A 119 8.95 -4.98 -1.74
N LEU A 120 10.17 -5.30 -1.33
CA LEU A 120 11.27 -4.34 -1.29
C LEU A 120 11.53 -3.73 -2.67
N GLY A 121 11.53 -4.55 -3.74
CA GLY A 121 11.62 -4.08 -5.11
C GLY A 121 10.51 -3.08 -5.47
N ALA A 122 9.25 -3.40 -5.15
CA ALA A 122 8.12 -2.53 -5.47
C ALA A 122 8.23 -1.11 -4.88
N TYR A 123 8.77 -0.98 -3.66
CA TYR A 123 8.88 0.32 -2.97
C TYR A 123 10.21 1.05 -3.17
N LEU A 124 11.31 0.32 -3.37
CA LEU A 124 12.65 0.91 -3.39
C LEU A 124 13.17 1.17 -4.79
N THR A 125 12.66 0.46 -5.80
CA THR A 125 13.03 0.74 -7.18
C THR A 125 12.53 2.14 -7.53
N PRO A 126 13.40 3.07 -7.97
CA PRO A 126 12.90 4.32 -8.53
C PRO A 126 12.00 3.93 -9.70
N SER A 127 10.76 4.43 -9.72
CA SER A 127 9.99 4.39 -10.95
C SER A 127 10.86 5.10 -11.98
N SER A 128 11.44 4.33 -12.90
CA SER A 128 11.89 4.91 -14.15
C SER A 128 10.63 5.57 -14.67
N SER A 129 10.68 6.89 -14.80
CA SER A 129 9.67 7.64 -15.51
C SER A 129 9.63 7.07 -16.93
N SER A 130 8.83 6.04 -17.16
CA SER A 130 8.11 5.95 -18.39
C SER A 130 7.18 7.16 -18.35
N SER A 131 7.69 8.29 -18.85
CA SER A 131 6.85 9.24 -19.56
C SER A 131 5.87 8.39 -20.35
N GLY A 132 4.60 8.43 -19.96
CA GLY A 132 3.55 7.80 -20.73
C GLY A 132 3.57 8.47 -22.10
N GLU A 133 4.36 7.90 -23.00
CA GLU A 133 4.07 7.95 -24.41
C GLU A 133 2.70 7.29 -24.52
N PHE A 134 1.68 8.14 -24.44
CA PHE A 134 0.32 7.80 -24.77
C PHE A 134 0.42 7.31 -26.21
N VAL A 135 0.49 5.99 -26.40
CA VAL A 135 0.35 5.39 -27.71
C VAL A 135 -1.05 5.77 -28.15
N ALA A 136 -1.12 6.84 -28.95
CA ALA A 136 -2.32 7.26 -29.61
C ALA A 136 -2.82 6.04 -30.38
N ILE A 137 -3.96 5.51 -29.97
CA ILE A 137 -4.70 4.52 -30.76
C ILE A 137 -4.88 5.17 -32.13
N PRO A 138 -4.31 4.63 -33.22
CA PRO A 138 -4.49 5.22 -34.52
C PRO A 138 -5.98 5.18 -34.84
N ALA A 139 -6.52 6.37 -35.17
CA ALA A 139 -7.90 6.52 -35.59
C ALA A 139 -8.25 5.49 -36.67
N PRO A 140 -9.44 4.87 -36.61
CA PRO A 140 -9.87 3.97 -37.67
C PRO A 140 -9.89 4.76 -38.98
N LYS A 141 -9.18 4.24 -39.98
CA LYS A 141 -9.19 4.80 -41.33
C LYS A 141 -10.62 4.70 -41.86
N ASP A 142 -11.14 5.87 -42.20
CA ASP A 142 -12.40 6.10 -42.88
C ASP A 142 -12.33 5.44 -44.26
N GLU A 143 -12.77 4.18 -44.37
CA GLU A 143 -13.07 3.56 -45.65
C GLU A 143 -14.57 3.74 -45.92
N GLY A 144 -14.85 4.73 -46.77
CA GLY A 144 -16.17 5.00 -47.28
C GLY A 144 -16.73 3.79 -48.03
N GLY A 145 -17.99 3.46 -47.72
CA GLY A 145 -18.76 2.46 -48.42
C GLY A 145 -20.22 2.52 -48.00
N SER A 146 -20.99 3.36 -48.68
CA SER A 146 -22.44 3.55 -48.49
C SER A 146 -23.22 2.24 -48.60
N THR A 147 -24.26 2.05 -47.75
CA THR A 147 -25.65 1.95 -48.24
C THR A 147 -26.69 1.86 -47.10
N SER A 148 -27.65 2.80 -47.18
CA SER A 148 -29.10 2.58 -47.09
C SER A 148 -29.77 2.10 -45.79
N THR A 149 -30.46 3.08 -45.18
CA THR A 149 -31.89 3.05 -44.79
C THR A 149 -32.42 1.92 -43.89
N ASN A 150 -32.87 2.27 -42.68
CA ASN A 150 -34.29 2.13 -42.37
C ASN A 150 -34.80 3.09 -41.28
N LYS A 151 -36.03 3.56 -41.50
CA LYS A 151 -36.89 4.40 -40.65
C LYS A 151 -37.40 3.61 -39.42
N LYS A 152 -38.06 4.37 -38.52
CA LYS A 152 -39.00 3.98 -37.42
C LYS A 152 -38.29 3.64 -36.09
N LYS A 153 -38.65 4.16 -34.92
CA LYS A 153 -39.88 4.82 -34.45
C LYS A 153 -39.57 5.55 -33.13
N ARG A 154 -40.21 6.71 -32.95
CA ARG A 154 -40.25 7.56 -31.77
C ARG A 154 -41.36 7.09 -30.80
N GLN A 155 -41.09 7.03 -29.49
CA GLN A 155 -42.03 7.11 -28.33
C GLN A 155 -41.20 6.72 -27.07
N GLU A 156 -40.86 7.59 -26.12
CA GLU A 156 -41.67 8.40 -25.19
C GLU A 156 -42.51 7.56 -24.20
N ASN A 157 -41.99 7.34 -22.99
CA ASN A 157 -42.66 7.47 -21.67
C ASN A 157 -41.76 6.85 -20.58
N SER A 158 -41.29 7.58 -19.57
CA SER A 158 -42.01 8.16 -18.42
C SER A 158 -42.09 7.18 -17.23
N LYS A 159 -41.43 7.60 -16.14
CA LYS A 159 -41.72 7.33 -14.72
C LYS A 159 -41.60 5.88 -14.24
N ASN A 160 -40.64 5.65 -13.34
CA ASN A 160 -40.95 5.27 -11.96
C ASN A 160 -39.67 5.23 -11.10
N SER A 161 -39.43 6.31 -10.37
CA SER A 161 -38.71 6.28 -9.10
C SER A 161 -39.64 5.71 -8.03
N PRO A 162 -39.19 4.76 -7.19
CA PRO A 162 -39.82 4.51 -5.90
C PRO A 162 -39.23 5.46 -4.82
N PRO A 163 -40.04 5.88 -3.82
CA PRO A 163 -39.71 6.90 -2.82
C PRO A 163 -38.86 6.37 -1.65
N PRO A 164 -38.29 7.26 -0.80
CA PRO A 164 -37.55 6.88 0.40
C PRO A 164 -38.50 6.40 1.51
N VAL A 165 -38.11 5.35 2.24
CA VAL A 165 -38.84 4.88 3.43
C VAL A 165 -38.17 5.47 4.67
N SER A 166 -38.94 6.29 5.40
CA SER A 166 -38.58 6.87 6.69
C SER A 166 -38.81 5.92 7.86
N PHE A 167 -37.89 6.02 8.84
CA PHE A 167 -37.97 5.73 10.27
C PHE A 167 -39.31 5.26 10.88
N GLN A 168 -39.24 4.21 11.70
CA GLN A 168 -39.91 4.20 13.01
C GLN A 168 -39.02 3.58 14.09
N ALA A 169 -38.90 4.33 15.18
CA ALA A 169 -38.41 3.88 16.47
C ALA A 169 -39.53 3.14 17.21
N THR A 170 -39.20 2.05 17.89
CA THR A 170 -39.99 1.55 19.02
C THR A 170 -39.05 1.10 20.13
N ASN A 171 -39.06 1.87 21.20
CA ASN A 171 -38.58 1.49 22.52
C ASN A 171 -39.46 0.35 23.07
N SER A 172 -38.84 -0.63 23.74
CA SER A 172 -39.43 -1.38 24.84
C SER A 172 -38.30 -1.84 25.77
#